data_AF-A0AB34K296-F1
#
_entry.id   AF-A0AB34K296-F1
#
_cell.length_a   1.000
_cell.length_b   1.000
_cell.length_c   1.000
_cell.angle_alpha   90.00
_cell.angle_beta   90.00
_cell.angle_gamma   90.00
#
_symmetry.space_group_name_H-M   'P 1'
#
loop_
_entity.id
_entity.type
_entity.pdbx_description
1 polymer ?
#
loop_
_entity_poly.entity_id
_entity_poly.type
_entity_poly.pdbx_seq_one_letter_code
_entity_poly.pdbx_strand_id
1 'polypeptide(L)'
;MEALEAHPQLQHAPLHEALSMERQPLLAWLKEQGVSNVAERQRLAGAVARARREGAAERDAEPVAALPPCDGRRWEVWHAASASWRPRRTGLAPLDEVMNGGEGDVAGSPLVLDGVMSEGECAQLVARAEATGFRGTASRGGRSGARKCTLADGALAAELFARVRPRLPECVAVGAVGLWESFRIHSYSEGDAYEAHRDNCCKVGDSCFFPDCRSALSLLLYLKDSSDGYGATRFHLRPGDTPILRDVVPRAGRVVLFAHGVLHESLPAGECRKYIARSDVLFSPAHSSLCDDLLRAAML
;
A
#
# COMPACT_ATOMS: atom_id res chain seq x y z
N MET A 1 25.58 9.01 -9.49
CA MET A 1 26.34 10.22 -9.89
C MET A 1 26.68 10.23 -11.37
N GLU A 2 27.00 9.08 -11.95
CA GLU A 2 27.27 8.89 -13.39
C GLU A 2 26.27 9.59 -14.34
N ALA A 3 24.97 9.58 -14.02
CA ALA A 3 23.96 10.25 -14.84
C ALA A 3 24.13 11.78 -14.94
N LEU A 4 24.68 12.43 -13.90
CA LEU A 4 24.97 13.87 -13.92
C LEU A 4 26.29 14.14 -14.66
N GLU A 5 27.30 13.30 -14.45
CA GLU A 5 28.61 13.40 -15.11
C GLU A 5 28.53 13.18 -16.63
N ALA A 6 27.65 12.28 -17.07
CA ALA A 6 27.42 12.00 -18.47
C ALA A 6 26.53 13.05 -19.18
N HIS A 7 25.90 13.97 -18.43
CA HIS A 7 24.94 14.91 -19.00
C HIS A 7 25.66 16.08 -19.71
N PRO A 8 25.44 16.32 -21.01
CA PRO A 8 26.21 17.31 -21.79
C PRO A 8 26.19 18.73 -21.21
N GLN A 9 25.07 19.13 -20.62
CA GLN A 9 24.89 20.47 -20.03
C GLN A 9 25.53 20.61 -18.64
N LEU A 10 25.98 19.52 -18.02
CA LEU A 10 26.52 19.52 -16.66
C LEU A 10 28.03 19.25 -16.61
N GLN A 11 28.71 19.14 -17.76
CA GLN A 11 30.14 18.81 -17.86
C GLN A 11 31.06 19.82 -17.13
N HIS A 12 30.59 21.04 -16.92
CA HIS A 12 31.31 22.10 -16.20
C HIS A 12 30.61 22.54 -14.91
N ALA A 13 29.54 21.86 -14.50
CA ALA A 13 28.76 22.22 -13.33
C ALA A 13 29.40 21.66 -12.04
N PRO A 14 29.29 22.34 -10.89
CA PRO A 14 29.82 21.86 -9.62
C PRO A 14 28.94 20.72 -9.04
N LEU A 15 29.10 19.49 -9.57
CA LEU A 15 28.25 18.34 -9.24
C LEU A 15 28.27 17.94 -7.75
N HIS A 16 29.31 18.30 -7.02
CA HIS A 16 29.41 18.05 -5.58
C HIS A 16 28.34 18.82 -4.77
N GLU A 17 27.91 20.00 -5.24
CA GLU A 17 26.85 20.78 -4.62
C GLU A 17 25.47 20.12 -4.77
N ALA A 18 25.26 19.43 -5.90
CA ALA A 18 24.00 18.73 -6.18
C ALA A 18 23.72 17.65 -5.12
N LEU A 19 24.75 16.98 -4.61
CA LEU A 19 24.63 15.95 -3.58
C LEU A 19 24.20 16.48 -2.20
N SER A 20 24.29 17.79 -1.94
CA SER A 20 23.81 18.40 -0.69
C SER A 20 22.47 19.14 -0.81
N MET A 21 21.96 19.35 -2.03
CA MET A 21 20.73 20.14 -2.27
C MET A 21 19.44 19.35 -2.06
N GLU A 22 18.48 19.91 -1.32
CA GLU A 22 17.12 19.38 -1.30
C GLU A 22 16.45 19.42 -2.69
N ARG A 23 15.41 18.61 -2.90
CA ARG A 23 14.85 18.36 -4.24
C ARG A 23 14.45 19.63 -5.00
N GLN A 24 13.78 20.57 -4.35
CA GLN A 24 13.34 21.82 -5.01
C GLN A 24 14.53 22.74 -5.37
N PRO A 25 15.47 23.02 -4.45
CA PRO A 25 16.73 23.69 -4.81
C PRO A 25 17.50 23.00 -5.95
N LEU A 26 17.56 21.67 -5.95
CA LEU A 26 18.24 20.91 -7.00
C LEU A 26 17.57 21.09 -8.38
N LEU A 27 16.24 21.10 -8.44
CA LEU A 27 15.51 21.33 -9.70
C LEU A 27 15.66 22.75 -10.24
N ALA A 28 15.84 23.73 -9.35
CA ALA A 28 16.16 25.11 -9.72
C ALA A 28 17.61 25.21 -10.21
N TRP A 29 18.56 24.64 -9.47
CA TRP A 29 19.97 24.59 -9.85
C TRP A 29 20.18 23.90 -11.20
N LEU A 30 19.56 22.75 -11.45
CA LEU A 30 19.64 22.07 -12.76
C LEU A 30 19.10 22.94 -13.90
N LYS A 31 18.11 23.79 -13.62
CA LYS A 31 17.57 24.74 -14.60
C LYS A 31 18.60 25.84 -14.91
N GLU A 32 19.29 26.34 -13.89
CA GLU A 32 20.35 27.34 -14.01
C GLU A 32 21.56 26.79 -14.78
N GLN A 33 21.87 25.51 -14.61
CA GLN A 33 22.89 24.80 -15.40
C GLN A 33 22.43 24.46 -16.84
N GLY A 34 21.26 24.94 -17.28
CA GLY A 34 20.80 24.85 -18.67
C GLY A 34 19.92 23.64 -18.99
N VAL A 35 19.58 22.79 -18.01
CA VAL A 35 18.66 21.66 -18.20
C VAL A 35 17.21 22.16 -18.25
N SER A 36 16.77 22.58 -19.43
CA SER A 36 15.46 23.21 -19.63
C SER A 36 14.29 22.23 -19.54
N ASN A 37 14.49 20.98 -19.99
CA ASN A 37 13.46 19.94 -19.97
C ASN A 37 13.09 19.52 -18.53
N VAL A 38 11.80 19.59 -18.20
CA VAL A 38 11.28 19.28 -16.86
C VAL A 38 11.44 17.81 -16.50
N ALA A 39 11.16 16.89 -17.43
CA ALA A 39 11.28 15.45 -17.20
C ALA A 39 12.75 15.05 -16.99
N GLU A 40 13.67 15.65 -17.76
CA GLU A 40 15.11 15.39 -17.59
C GLU A 40 15.63 15.91 -16.25
N ARG A 41 15.19 17.10 -15.82
CA ARG A 41 15.50 17.60 -14.46
C ARG A 41 14.99 16.68 -13.37
N GLN A 42 13.78 16.14 -13.51
CA GLN A 42 13.22 15.18 -12.56
C GLN A 42 14.02 13.87 -12.53
N ARG A 43 14.46 13.38 -13.69
CA ARG A 43 15.31 12.18 -13.81
C ARG A 43 16.66 12.37 -13.12
N LEU A 44 17.34 13.49 -13.37
CA LEU A 44 18.63 13.82 -12.76
C LEU A 44 18.50 14.01 -11.24
N ALA A 45 17.45 14.69 -10.77
CA ALA A 45 17.16 14.79 -9.34
C ALA A 45 16.93 13.42 -8.68
N GLY A 46 16.26 12.50 -9.38
CA GLY A 46 16.11 11.10 -8.94
C GLY A 46 17.44 10.35 -8.85
N ALA A 47 18.38 10.61 -9.78
CA ALA A 47 19.71 10.02 -9.75
C ALA A 47 20.56 10.51 -8.56
N VAL A 48 20.46 11.79 -8.20
CA VAL A 48 21.10 12.33 -6.99
C VAL A 48 20.53 11.70 -5.72
N ALA A 49 19.20 11.53 -5.66
CA ALA A 49 18.55 10.88 -4.53
C ALA A 49 18.96 9.40 -4.37
N ARG A 50 19.18 8.67 -5.49
CA ARG A 50 19.73 7.29 -5.46
C ARG A 50 21.15 7.27 -4.90
N ALA A 51 22.04 8.13 -5.40
CA ALA A 51 23.42 8.20 -4.93
C ALA A 51 23.54 8.51 -3.43
N ARG A 52 22.64 9.35 -2.88
CA ARG A 52 22.56 9.60 -1.43
C ARG A 52 22.22 8.36 -0.63
N ARG A 53 21.34 7.50 -1.15
CA ARG A 53 20.94 6.26 -0.48
C ARG A 53 22.00 5.19 -0.59
N GLU A 54 22.67 5.05 -1.73
CA GLU A 54 23.78 4.11 -1.91
C GLU A 54 24.93 4.44 -0.94
N GLY A 55 25.31 5.72 -0.83
CA GLY A 55 26.32 6.16 0.15
C GLY A 55 25.84 6.14 1.61
N ALA A 56 24.55 5.93 1.89
CA ALA A 56 24.03 5.68 3.23
C ALA A 56 23.99 4.17 3.54
N ALA A 57 23.58 3.35 2.56
CA ALA A 57 23.54 1.90 2.66
C ALA A 57 24.93 1.27 2.81
N GLU A 58 25.98 1.84 2.20
CA GLU A 58 27.37 1.40 2.43
C GLU A 58 27.88 1.65 3.84
N ARG A 59 27.31 2.62 4.58
CA ARG A 59 27.69 2.89 5.97
C ARG A 59 27.02 1.96 6.98
N ASP A 60 25.94 1.27 6.57
CA ASP A 60 25.09 0.44 7.43
C ASP A 60 25.08 -1.06 7.03
N ALA A 61 25.96 -1.51 6.14
CA ALA A 61 25.99 -2.89 5.65
C ALA A 61 26.77 -3.85 6.58
N GLU A 62 26.06 -4.53 7.48
CA GLU A 62 26.50 -5.81 8.05
C GLU A 62 26.27 -6.94 7.02
N PRO A 63 27.11 -8.01 6.99
CA PRO A 63 27.01 -9.05 5.96
C PRO A 63 25.76 -9.91 6.17
N VAL A 64 24.95 -10.06 5.12
CA VAL A 64 23.79 -10.96 5.09
C VAL A 64 24.29 -12.41 5.14
N ALA A 65 24.17 -13.04 6.31
CA ALA A 65 24.33 -14.48 6.46
C ALA A 65 23.22 -15.24 5.72
N ALA A 66 23.56 -16.41 5.18
CA ALA A 66 22.60 -17.30 4.51
C ALA A 66 21.37 -17.57 5.39
N LEU A 67 20.19 -17.53 4.75
CA LEU A 67 18.86 -17.66 5.35
C LEU A 67 18.76 -18.94 6.22
N PRO A 68 18.32 -18.86 7.49
CA PRO A 68 17.89 -20.03 8.22
C PRO A 68 16.54 -20.53 7.67
N PRO A 69 16.27 -21.85 7.69
CA PRO A 69 14.96 -22.37 7.30
C PRO A 69 13.87 -21.84 8.22
N CYS A 70 12.72 -21.55 7.63
CA CYS A 70 11.49 -21.09 8.26
C CYS A 70 11.09 -21.98 9.45
N ASP A 71 11.30 -21.47 10.66
CA ASP A 71 10.94 -22.17 11.90
C ASP A 71 9.48 -21.83 12.26
N GLY A 72 8.62 -22.84 12.24
CA GLY A 72 7.17 -22.73 12.19
C GLY A 72 6.51 -22.19 13.47
N ARG A 73 6.63 -20.89 13.73
CA ARG A 73 5.87 -20.23 14.79
C ARG A 73 4.42 -20.02 14.37
N ARG A 74 3.62 -20.99 14.80
CA ARG A 74 2.16 -21.07 14.78
C ARG A 74 1.55 -19.90 15.57
N TRP A 75 0.69 -19.11 14.95
CA TRP A 75 -0.14 -18.10 15.63
C TRP A 75 -1.47 -18.74 16.03
N GLU A 76 -1.89 -18.56 17.28
CA GLU A 76 -3.17 -19.07 17.79
C GLU A 76 -4.35 -18.28 17.20
N VAL A 77 -5.33 -19.01 16.66
CA VAL A 77 -6.56 -18.49 16.05
C VAL A 77 -7.75 -18.89 16.91
N TRP A 78 -8.68 -17.96 17.14
CA TRP A 78 -10.00 -18.23 17.73
C TRP A 78 -10.87 -18.98 16.71
N HIS A 79 -11.42 -20.13 17.13
CA HIS A 79 -12.11 -21.09 16.27
C HIS A 79 -13.50 -20.62 15.79
N ALA A 80 -13.80 -20.92 14.51
CA ALA A 80 -15.11 -21.40 14.09
C ALA A 80 -14.91 -22.70 13.27
N ALA A 81 -15.79 -23.66 13.50
CA ALA A 81 -15.55 -25.09 13.32
C ALA A 81 -15.48 -25.60 11.85
N SER A 82 -14.50 -26.47 11.64
CA SER A 82 -14.45 -27.68 10.78
C SER A 82 -15.18 -27.75 9.43
N ALA A 83 -14.41 -27.98 8.37
CA ALA A 83 -14.67 -29.08 7.42
C ALA A 83 -13.37 -29.47 6.68
N SER A 84 -13.08 -30.76 6.67
CA SER A 84 -11.85 -31.39 6.20
C SER A 84 -11.69 -31.39 4.66
N TRP A 85 -10.56 -30.89 4.15
CA TRP A 85 -10.11 -31.11 2.78
C TRP A 85 -8.59 -31.34 2.74
N ARG A 86 -8.13 -32.33 1.97
CA ARG A 86 -6.70 -32.60 1.73
C ARG A 86 -6.43 -32.71 0.23
N PRO A 87 -5.49 -31.94 -0.36
CA PRO A 87 -5.01 -32.22 -1.70
C PRO A 87 -3.72 -33.05 -1.71
N ARG A 88 -3.57 -33.83 -2.78
CA ARG A 88 -2.41 -34.68 -3.09
C ARG A 88 -1.22 -33.84 -3.54
N ARG A 89 -0.02 -34.28 -3.13
CA ARG A 89 1.29 -33.70 -3.48
C ARG A 89 1.62 -33.86 -4.96
N THR A 90 1.95 -32.76 -5.62
CA THR A 90 2.84 -32.71 -6.80
C THR A 90 3.84 -31.59 -6.60
N GLY A 91 5.12 -31.90 -6.75
CA GLY A 91 6.24 -31.02 -6.40
C GLY A 91 6.40 -29.83 -7.35
N LEU A 92 6.05 -28.65 -6.84
CA LEU A 92 6.52 -27.30 -7.16
C LEU A 92 6.05 -26.49 -5.94
N ALA A 93 6.94 -25.77 -5.23
CA ALA A 93 6.52 -24.95 -4.10
C ALA A 93 5.55 -23.86 -4.62
N PRO A 94 4.27 -23.84 -4.21
CA PRO A 94 3.28 -22.97 -4.84
C PRO A 94 3.24 -21.59 -4.20
N LEU A 95 2.96 -20.58 -5.03
CA LEU A 95 2.64 -19.19 -4.67
C LEU A 95 1.41 -19.02 -3.75
N ASP A 96 0.82 -20.12 -3.27
CA ASP A 96 -0.32 -20.15 -2.37
C ASP A 96 0.03 -19.54 -1.00
N GLU A 97 1.31 -19.53 -0.60
CA GLU A 97 1.73 -19.03 0.72
C GLU A 97 1.78 -17.50 0.85
N VAL A 98 1.56 -16.75 -0.24
CA VAL A 98 1.86 -15.31 -0.27
C VAL A 98 0.91 -14.48 0.63
N MET A 99 -0.27 -15.01 0.99
CA MET A 99 -1.19 -14.37 1.95
C MET A 99 -1.87 -15.35 2.92
N ASN A 100 -1.48 -16.63 2.95
CA ASN A 100 -2.16 -17.66 3.73
C ASN A 100 -1.58 -17.74 5.15
N GLY A 101 -2.35 -17.26 6.13
CA GLY A 101 -2.02 -17.30 7.55
C GLY A 101 -2.64 -18.50 8.27
N GLY A 102 -2.45 -19.73 7.77
CA GLY A 102 -2.77 -20.97 8.50
C GLY A 102 -3.63 -21.99 7.73
N GLU A 103 -3.67 -23.22 8.23
CA GLU A 103 -4.57 -24.29 7.74
C GLU A 103 -6.03 -23.83 7.85
N GLY A 104 -6.58 -23.31 6.75
CA GLY A 104 -7.96 -22.81 6.65
C GLY A 104 -8.12 -21.54 5.81
N ASP A 105 -7.04 -20.79 5.54
CA ASP A 105 -7.12 -19.59 4.71
C ASP A 105 -7.10 -19.94 3.21
N VAL A 106 -8.08 -19.40 2.47
CA VAL A 106 -8.18 -19.53 1.01
C VAL A 106 -7.26 -18.50 0.35
N ALA A 107 -6.59 -18.90 -0.73
CA ALA A 107 -5.77 -17.99 -1.54
C ALA A 107 -6.54 -16.70 -1.89
N GLY A 108 -5.94 -15.54 -1.62
CA GLY A 108 -6.56 -14.22 -1.83
C GLY A 108 -7.33 -13.65 -0.64
N SER A 109 -7.33 -14.32 0.52
CA SER A 109 -7.91 -13.79 1.76
C SER A 109 -7.22 -12.49 2.21
N PRO A 110 -7.96 -11.47 2.66
CA PRO A 110 -7.37 -10.25 3.18
C PRO A 110 -6.69 -10.48 4.53
N LEU A 111 -5.51 -9.90 4.72
CA LEU A 111 -4.82 -9.84 6.00
C LEU A 111 -5.41 -8.72 6.86
N VAL A 112 -5.95 -9.07 8.03
CA VAL A 112 -6.55 -8.11 8.96
C VAL A 112 -5.63 -7.91 10.16
N LEU A 113 -5.26 -6.66 10.40
CA LEU A 113 -4.36 -6.25 11.47
C LEU A 113 -5.09 -5.29 12.41
N ASP A 114 -5.40 -5.74 13.62
CA ASP A 114 -5.94 -4.89 14.67
C ASP A 114 -4.84 -4.09 15.39
N GLY A 115 -5.23 -2.95 15.96
CA GLY A 115 -4.37 -2.11 16.80
C GLY A 115 -3.18 -1.48 16.07
N VAL A 116 -3.28 -1.26 14.74
CA VAL A 116 -2.21 -0.58 13.99
C VAL A 116 -2.19 0.91 14.32
N MET A 117 -3.35 1.51 14.56
CA MET A 117 -3.45 2.85 15.13
C MET A 117 -4.36 2.82 16.37
N SER A 118 -4.16 3.76 17.26
CA SER A 118 -5.07 4.03 18.36
C SER A 118 -6.30 4.81 17.89
N GLU A 119 -7.39 4.73 18.65
CA GLU A 119 -8.61 5.52 18.41
C GLU A 119 -8.32 7.03 18.36
N GLY A 120 -7.41 7.52 19.21
CA GLY A 120 -7.02 8.93 19.26
C GLY A 120 -6.30 9.38 17.97
N GLU A 121 -5.36 8.57 17.46
CA GLU A 121 -4.69 8.86 16.18
C GLU A 121 -5.69 8.81 15.01
N CYS A 122 -6.61 7.85 15.02
CA CYS A 122 -7.67 7.79 14.02
C CYS A 122 -8.58 9.02 14.05
N ALA A 123 -9.00 9.47 15.25
CA ALA A 123 -9.81 10.67 15.42
C ALA A 123 -9.09 11.94 14.92
N GLN A 124 -7.78 12.05 15.16
CA GLN A 124 -6.98 13.15 14.62
C GLN A 124 -6.93 13.14 13.10
N LEU A 125 -6.78 11.96 12.48
CA LEU A 125 -6.79 11.84 11.02
C LEU A 125 -8.15 12.18 10.42
N VAL A 126 -9.26 11.79 11.08
CA VAL A 126 -10.61 12.19 10.69
C VAL A 126 -10.78 13.71 10.79
N ALA A 127 -10.36 14.33 11.88
CA ALA A 127 -10.45 15.78 12.05
C ALA A 127 -9.66 16.54 10.97
N ARG A 128 -8.45 16.08 10.63
CA ARG A 128 -7.64 16.63 9.53
C ARG A 128 -8.33 16.47 8.17
N ALA A 129 -8.96 15.32 7.93
CA ALA A 129 -9.68 15.04 6.69
C ALA A 129 -10.93 15.93 6.54
N GLU A 130 -11.70 16.12 7.62
CA GLU A 130 -12.85 17.03 7.66
C GLU A 130 -12.43 18.50 7.46
N ALA A 131 -11.34 18.94 8.11
CA ALA A 131 -10.80 20.28 7.94
C ALA A 131 -10.29 20.54 6.50
N THR A 132 -9.75 19.51 5.84
CA THR A 132 -9.37 19.58 4.41
C THR A 132 -10.58 19.67 3.50
N GLY A 133 -11.71 19.09 3.91
CA GLY A 133 -12.98 19.10 3.21
C GLY A 133 -13.15 17.92 2.26
N PHE A 134 -14.29 17.25 2.37
CA PHE A 134 -14.69 16.16 1.48
C PHE A 134 -15.43 16.66 0.25
N ARG A 135 -15.09 16.12 -0.92
CA ARG A 135 -15.81 16.36 -2.18
C ARG A 135 -16.63 15.13 -2.55
N GLY A 136 -17.85 15.32 -3.05
CA GLY A 136 -18.67 14.21 -3.54
C GLY A 136 -17.94 13.45 -4.63
N THR A 137 -17.98 12.11 -4.59
CA THR A 137 -17.55 11.31 -5.73
C THR A 137 -18.69 11.27 -6.74
N ALA A 138 -18.41 11.56 -8.01
CA ALA A 138 -19.44 11.41 -9.05
C ALA A 138 -19.99 9.98 -9.00
N SER A 139 -21.30 9.80 -9.14
CA SER A 139 -21.95 8.48 -9.16
C SER A 139 -21.48 7.57 -10.31
N ARG A 140 -20.60 8.07 -11.21
CA ARG A 140 -19.89 7.27 -12.20
C ARG A 140 -18.80 6.44 -11.49
N GLY A 141 -19.15 5.20 -11.17
CA GLY A 141 -18.22 4.21 -10.62
C GLY A 141 -18.76 3.47 -9.39
N GLY A 142 -20.08 3.30 -9.25
CA GLY A 142 -20.67 2.43 -8.22
C GLY A 142 -20.57 2.93 -6.77
N ARG A 143 -20.18 4.19 -6.56
CA ARG A 143 -20.10 4.82 -5.24
C ARG A 143 -21.37 5.65 -5.01
N SER A 144 -22.29 5.15 -4.19
CA SER A 144 -23.48 5.93 -3.79
C SER A 144 -23.11 6.86 -2.64
N GLY A 145 -23.27 8.17 -2.83
CA GLY A 145 -23.15 9.22 -1.78
C GLY A 145 -21.78 9.41 -1.12
N ALA A 146 -20.83 8.50 -1.33
CA ALA A 146 -19.49 8.58 -0.75
C ALA A 146 -18.78 9.89 -1.12
N ARG A 147 -18.06 10.44 -0.14
CA ARG A 147 -17.27 11.66 -0.30
C ARG A 147 -15.80 11.35 -0.08
N LYS A 148 -14.91 12.05 -0.79
CA LYS A 148 -13.47 11.80 -0.78
C LYS A 148 -12.69 13.07 -0.51
N CYS A 149 -11.62 12.97 0.27
CA CYS A 149 -10.52 13.92 0.26
C CYS A 149 -9.20 13.16 0.08
N THR A 150 -8.15 13.89 -0.30
CA THR A 150 -6.81 13.33 -0.48
C THR A 150 -5.84 14.07 0.43
N LEU A 151 -5.09 13.32 1.22
CA LEU A 151 -4.07 13.83 2.12
C LEU A 151 -2.71 13.30 1.65
N ALA A 152 -1.82 14.19 1.21
CA ALA A 152 -0.43 13.86 0.96
C ALA A 152 0.35 13.95 2.29
N ASP A 153 0.74 12.81 2.84
CA ASP A 153 1.38 12.71 4.16
C ASP A 153 2.43 11.60 4.19
N GLY A 154 3.67 11.97 3.88
CA GLY A 154 4.81 11.04 3.89
C GLY A 154 5.20 10.56 5.29
N ALA A 155 4.94 11.35 6.34
CA ALA A 155 5.24 10.98 7.72
C ALA A 155 4.27 9.90 8.20
N LEU A 156 2.97 10.08 7.96
CA LEU A 156 1.95 9.06 8.22
C LEU A 156 2.24 7.78 7.43
N ALA A 157 2.65 7.89 6.17
CA ALA A 157 3.02 6.74 5.35
C ALA A 157 4.20 5.96 5.95
N ALA A 158 5.27 6.65 6.36
CA ALA A 158 6.43 6.02 6.98
C ALA A 158 6.08 5.35 8.30
N GLU A 159 5.30 6.01 9.15
CA GLU A 159 4.89 5.50 10.46
C GLU A 159 3.98 4.27 10.34
N LEU A 160 2.92 4.36 9.52
CA LEU A 160 2.03 3.22 9.26
C LEU A 160 2.79 2.05 8.64
N PHE A 161 3.71 2.32 7.72
CA PHE A 161 4.52 1.27 7.12
C PHE A 161 5.41 0.57 8.16
N ALA A 162 6.05 1.33 9.06
CA ALA A 162 6.87 0.76 10.13
C ALA A 162 6.06 -0.16 11.07
N ARG A 163 4.77 0.16 11.31
CA ARG A 163 3.85 -0.66 12.12
C ARG A 163 3.36 -1.91 11.38
N VAL A 164 3.14 -1.81 10.07
CA VAL A 164 2.55 -2.90 9.25
C VAL A 164 3.60 -3.85 8.71
N ARG A 165 4.75 -3.37 8.24
CA ARG A 165 5.79 -4.18 7.57
C ARG A 165 6.20 -5.43 8.35
N PRO A 166 6.47 -5.37 9.68
CA PRO A 166 6.85 -6.57 10.45
C PRO A 166 5.74 -7.61 10.58
N ARG A 167 4.49 -7.24 10.25
CA ARG A 167 3.29 -8.09 10.33
C ARG A 167 2.89 -8.63 8.96
N LEU A 168 3.63 -8.29 7.89
CA LEU A 168 3.42 -8.85 6.56
C LEU A 168 4.08 -10.24 6.47
N PRO A 169 3.54 -11.15 5.64
CA PRO A 169 4.25 -12.37 5.26
C PRO A 169 5.64 -12.05 4.72
N GLU A 170 6.66 -12.82 5.09
CA GLU A 170 8.05 -12.54 4.73
C GLU A 170 8.27 -12.42 3.21
N CYS A 171 7.62 -13.31 2.45
CA CYS A 171 7.62 -13.31 0.99
C CYS A 171 7.04 -12.03 0.37
N VAL A 172 6.21 -11.29 1.10
CA VAL A 172 5.70 -9.96 0.72
C VAL A 172 6.63 -8.86 1.25
N ALA A 173 7.03 -8.97 2.52
CA ALA A 173 7.82 -7.98 3.24
C ALA A 173 9.19 -7.71 2.61
N VAL A 174 9.77 -8.71 1.94
CA VAL A 174 11.07 -8.59 1.24
C VAL A 174 11.02 -7.58 0.09
N GLY A 175 9.89 -7.50 -0.62
CA GLY A 175 9.72 -6.61 -1.76
C GLY A 175 9.11 -5.25 -1.41
N ALA A 176 8.41 -5.17 -0.28
CA ALA A 176 7.71 -3.97 0.18
C ALA A 176 8.70 -2.91 0.70
N VAL A 177 8.64 -1.71 0.12
CA VAL A 177 9.56 -0.59 0.43
C VAL A 177 8.91 0.59 1.13
N GLY A 178 7.58 0.69 1.10
CA GLY A 178 6.85 1.79 1.71
C GLY A 178 5.36 1.77 1.43
N LEU A 179 4.68 2.80 1.92
CA LEU A 179 3.30 3.13 1.53
C LEU A 179 3.30 4.34 0.62
N TRP A 180 2.30 4.40 -0.26
CA TRP A 180 2.06 5.59 -1.07
C TRP A 180 1.61 6.75 -0.18
N GLU A 181 2.27 7.89 -0.32
CA GLU A 181 2.08 9.06 0.53
C GLU A 181 0.73 9.77 0.35
N SER A 182 0.01 9.45 -0.73
CA SER A 182 -1.25 10.08 -1.10
C SER A 182 -2.43 9.25 -0.59
N PHE A 183 -2.84 9.48 0.66
CA PHE A 183 -3.96 8.81 1.28
C PHE A 183 -5.28 9.30 0.68
N ARG A 184 -6.10 8.37 0.20
CA ARG A 184 -7.48 8.64 -0.21
C ARG A 184 -8.39 8.37 0.98
N ILE A 185 -8.91 9.44 1.59
CA ILE A 185 -9.84 9.31 2.71
C ILE A 185 -11.26 9.33 2.16
N HIS A 186 -12.06 8.37 2.57
CA HIS A 186 -13.47 8.28 2.21
C HIS A 186 -14.37 8.43 3.44
N SER A 187 -15.45 9.18 3.28
CA SER A 187 -16.54 9.35 4.22
C SER A 187 -17.82 8.78 3.61
N TYR A 188 -18.50 7.90 4.35
CA TYR A 188 -19.76 7.26 3.99
C TYR A 188 -20.81 7.59 5.05
N SER A 189 -21.86 8.30 4.65
CA SER A 189 -23.06 8.54 5.46
C SER A 189 -23.99 7.33 5.42
N GLU A 190 -25.05 7.36 6.21
CA GLU A 190 -26.05 6.29 6.23
C GLU A 190 -26.56 5.94 4.82
N GLY A 191 -26.55 4.65 4.49
CA GLY A 191 -26.93 4.11 3.18
C GLY A 191 -25.86 4.22 2.09
N ASP A 192 -24.80 5.01 2.29
CA ASP A 192 -23.70 5.10 1.33
C ASP A 192 -22.96 3.76 1.25
N ALA A 193 -22.67 3.33 0.03
CA ALA A 193 -22.00 2.06 -0.26
C ALA A 193 -20.99 2.23 -1.40
N TYR A 194 -20.23 1.17 -1.65
CA TYR A 194 -19.39 1.07 -2.84
C TYR A 194 -19.51 -0.33 -3.42
N GLU A 195 -20.10 -0.43 -4.61
CA GLU A 195 -20.27 -1.66 -5.37
C GLU A 195 -18.97 -2.47 -5.51
N ALA A 196 -19.12 -3.77 -5.74
CA ALA A 196 -18.02 -4.70 -5.94
C ALA A 196 -17.08 -4.25 -7.07
N HIS A 197 -15.80 -4.09 -6.74
CA HIS A 197 -14.77 -3.62 -7.65
C HIS A 197 -13.40 -4.25 -7.32
N ARG A 198 -12.47 -4.04 -8.23
CA ARG A 198 -11.04 -4.32 -8.04
C ARG A 198 -10.29 -3.01 -7.97
N ASP A 199 -9.22 -3.00 -7.19
CA ASP A 199 -8.43 -1.81 -7.01
C ASP A 199 -7.42 -1.63 -8.14
N ASN A 200 -7.19 -0.37 -8.52
CA ASN A 200 -6.15 -0.03 -9.47
C ASN A 200 -4.80 0.10 -8.77
N CYS A 201 -3.74 -0.24 -9.51
CA CYS A 201 -2.37 0.01 -9.08
C CYS A 201 -2.02 1.52 -9.14
N CYS A 202 -1.23 1.96 -8.18
CA CYS A 202 -0.38 3.14 -8.29
C CYS A 202 0.56 2.96 -9.49
N LYS A 203 0.61 3.95 -10.39
CA LYS A 203 1.45 3.87 -11.58
C LYS A 203 2.89 4.17 -11.18
N VAL A 204 3.83 3.51 -11.86
CA VAL A 204 5.25 3.85 -11.77
C VAL A 204 5.41 5.34 -12.10
N GLY A 205 6.11 6.06 -11.24
CA GLY A 205 6.34 7.51 -11.32
C GLY A 205 5.43 8.36 -10.45
N ASP A 206 4.32 7.82 -9.92
CA ASP A 206 3.33 8.59 -9.16
C ASP A 206 3.76 8.87 -7.70
N SER A 207 4.70 8.10 -7.14
CA SER A 207 5.25 8.38 -5.81
C SER A 207 6.47 9.30 -5.89
N CYS A 208 6.49 10.33 -5.06
CA CYS A 208 7.60 11.28 -4.93
C CYS A 208 8.81 10.64 -4.23
N PHE A 209 8.57 9.69 -3.32
CA PHE A 209 9.59 8.99 -2.55
C PHE A 209 10.10 7.74 -3.28
N PHE A 210 9.23 7.10 -4.06
CA PHE A 210 9.48 5.81 -4.70
C PHE A 210 9.09 5.82 -6.20
N PRO A 211 9.78 6.63 -7.04
CA PRO A 211 9.34 6.89 -8.41
C PRO A 211 9.39 5.66 -9.33
N ASP A 212 10.26 4.69 -9.06
CA ASP A 212 10.37 3.48 -9.89
C ASP A 212 9.52 2.32 -9.35
N CYS A 213 8.83 2.53 -8.22
CA CYS A 213 8.06 1.48 -7.55
C CYS A 213 6.64 1.39 -8.09
N ARG A 214 6.03 0.23 -7.86
CA ARG A 214 4.62 -0.04 -8.18
C ARG A 214 3.92 -0.64 -6.99
N SER A 215 2.59 -0.59 -6.98
CA SER A 215 1.80 -1.21 -5.93
C SER A 215 1.11 -2.48 -6.41
N ALA A 216 1.01 -3.46 -5.53
CA ALA A 216 0.21 -4.67 -5.74
C ALA A 216 -0.77 -4.95 -4.59
N LEU A 217 -0.61 -4.29 -3.44
CA LEU A 217 -1.49 -4.44 -2.28
C LEU A 217 -2.13 -3.11 -1.91
N SER A 218 -3.43 -3.15 -1.64
CA SER A 218 -4.16 -2.07 -0.99
C SER A 218 -3.99 -2.18 0.52
N LEU A 219 -3.79 -1.04 1.16
CA LEU A 219 -3.93 -0.87 2.60
C LEU A 219 -5.19 -0.06 2.86
N LEU A 220 -6.16 -0.67 3.54
CA LEU A 220 -7.40 -0.01 3.98
C LEU A 220 -7.39 0.11 5.50
N LEU A 221 -7.30 1.33 6.01
CA LEU A 221 -7.35 1.65 7.43
C LEU A 221 -8.75 2.16 7.80
N TYR A 222 -9.40 1.53 8.77
CA TYR A 222 -10.63 2.04 9.36
C TYR A 222 -10.31 3.09 10.43
N LEU A 223 -10.97 4.24 10.34
CA LEU A 223 -10.73 5.38 11.23
C LEU A 223 -11.79 5.53 12.32
N LYS A 224 -12.82 4.68 12.31
CA LYS A 224 -13.90 4.71 13.28
C LYS A 224 -14.51 3.32 13.42
N ASP A 225 -14.99 3.00 14.62
CA ASP A 225 -15.78 1.81 14.88
C ASP A 225 -17.15 1.89 14.18
N SER A 226 -17.62 0.72 13.75
CA SER A 226 -19.04 0.50 13.46
C SER A 226 -19.69 -0.11 14.70
N SER A 227 -20.48 0.69 15.42
CA SER A 227 -21.24 0.24 16.60
C SER A 227 -22.44 -0.63 16.26
N ASP A 228 -22.88 -0.59 15.00
CA ASP A 228 -24.08 -1.23 14.46
C ASP A 228 -23.77 -2.45 13.57
N GLY A 229 -22.49 -2.73 13.31
CA GLY A 229 -22.02 -3.80 12.41
C GLY A 229 -22.11 -3.49 10.92
N TYR A 230 -22.58 -2.29 10.54
CA TYR A 230 -22.71 -1.86 9.15
C TYR A 230 -21.39 -1.40 8.53
N GLY A 231 -21.39 -1.21 7.21
CA GLY A 231 -20.22 -0.67 6.52
C GLY A 231 -19.03 -1.63 6.46
N ALA A 232 -19.23 -2.94 6.64
CA ALA A 232 -18.16 -3.92 6.44
C ALA A 232 -17.57 -3.83 5.04
N THR A 233 -16.27 -4.10 4.92
CA THR A 233 -15.68 -4.40 3.61
C THR A 233 -15.86 -5.88 3.35
N ARG A 234 -16.62 -6.21 2.32
CA ARG A 234 -16.91 -7.59 1.92
C ARG A 234 -15.98 -8.01 0.79
N PHE A 235 -15.33 -9.15 0.97
CA PHE A 235 -14.44 -9.78 0.01
C PHE A 235 -15.12 -10.98 -0.61
N HIS A 236 -15.00 -11.10 -1.93
CA HIS A 236 -15.63 -12.14 -2.73
C HIS A 236 -14.59 -13.08 -3.30
N LEU A 237 -14.90 -14.38 -3.37
CA LEU A 237 -13.99 -15.33 -4.00
C LEU A 237 -13.86 -15.06 -5.51
N ARG A 238 -14.98 -14.77 -6.20
CA ARG A 238 -15.02 -14.53 -7.66
C ARG A 238 -16.08 -13.49 -8.06
N PRO A 239 -16.06 -12.94 -9.29
CA PRO A 239 -17.15 -12.09 -9.79
C PRO A 239 -18.48 -12.81 -9.94
N GLY A 240 -19.60 -12.15 -9.64
CA GLY A 240 -20.97 -12.68 -9.74
C GLY A 240 -21.58 -13.08 -8.38
N ASP A 241 -22.64 -13.89 -8.38
CA ASP A 241 -23.27 -14.44 -7.18
C ASP A 241 -22.40 -15.56 -6.55
N THR A 242 -21.21 -15.20 -6.10
CA THR A 242 -20.21 -16.15 -5.60
C THR A 242 -20.15 -16.15 -4.07
N PRO A 243 -19.52 -17.17 -3.46
CA PRO A 243 -19.40 -17.23 -2.01
C PRO A 243 -18.65 -16.01 -1.46
N ILE A 244 -19.22 -15.43 -0.41
CA ILE A 244 -18.55 -14.43 0.42
C ILE A 244 -17.32 -15.10 1.03
N LEU A 245 -16.14 -14.55 0.77
CA LEU A 245 -14.90 -15.03 1.36
C LEU A 245 -14.80 -14.53 2.80
N ARG A 246 -14.99 -13.24 3.01
CA ARG A 246 -14.86 -12.61 4.32
C ARG A 246 -15.52 -11.25 4.39
N ASP A 247 -16.19 -10.97 5.49
CA ASP A 247 -16.60 -9.61 5.87
C ASP A 247 -15.63 -9.08 6.93
N VAL A 248 -15.14 -7.86 6.75
CA VAL A 248 -14.33 -7.16 7.74
C VAL A 248 -15.09 -5.95 8.26
N VAL A 249 -15.54 -6.04 9.51
CA VAL A 249 -16.27 -4.97 10.19
C VAL A 249 -15.32 -3.82 10.54
N PRO A 250 -15.72 -2.55 10.35
CA PRO A 250 -14.92 -1.39 10.74
C PRO A 250 -14.64 -1.36 12.24
N ARG A 251 -13.36 -1.22 12.57
CA ARG A 251 -12.86 -0.95 13.93
C ARG A 251 -11.75 0.09 13.81
N ALA A 252 -11.79 1.16 14.59
CA ALA A 252 -10.77 2.19 14.59
C ALA A 252 -9.38 1.57 14.76
N GLY A 253 -8.45 1.93 13.88
CA GLY A 253 -7.08 1.45 13.91
C GLY A 253 -6.86 0.06 13.31
N ARG A 254 -7.93 -0.60 12.83
CA ARG A 254 -7.82 -1.84 12.05
C ARG A 254 -7.35 -1.51 10.63
N VAL A 255 -6.33 -2.24 10.19
CA VAL A 255 -5.86 -2.26 8.80
C VAL A 255 -6.28 -3.56 8.14
N VAL A 256 -6.68 -3.46 6.88
CA VAL A 256 -6.92 -4.60 5.99
C VAL A 256 -6.00 -4.48 4.79
N LEU A 257 -5.20 -5.51 4.55
CA LEU A 257 -4.27 -5.61 3.43
C LEU A 257 -4.76 -6.69 2.47
N PHE A 258 -4.86 -6.35 1.19
CA PHE A 258 -5.32 -7.29 0.17
C PHE A 258 -4.72 -6.92 -1.19
N ALA A 259 -4.55 -7.91 -2.06
CA ALA A 259 -4.04 -7.67 -3.40
C ALA A 259 -5.06 -6.86 -4.23
N HIS A 260 -4.55 -5.97 -5.09
CA HIS A 260 -5.38 -5.09 -5.92
C HIS A 260 -6.41 -5.82 -6.79
N GLY A 261 -6.09 -7.06 -7.18
CA GLY A 261 -7.01 -7.90 -7.92
C GLY A 261 -8.20 -8.40 -7.09
N VAL A 262 -8.17 -8.43 -5.76
CA VAL A 262 -9.24 -9.05 -4.96
C VAL A 262 -10.55 -8.28 -5.14
N LEU A 263 -11.61 -8.99 -5.50
CA LEU A 263 -12.94 -8.40 -5.65
C LEU A 263 -13.52 -8.08 -4.27
N HIS A 264 -13.86 -6.81 -4.07
CA HIS A 264 -14.37 -6.36 -2.78
C HIS A 264 -15.37 -5.21 -2.94
N GLU A 265 -16.23 -5.04 -1.94
CA GLU A 265 -17.21 -3.97 -1.87
C GLU A 265 -17.26 -3.36 -0.47
N SER A 266 -17.80 -2.15 -0.36
CA SER A 266 -18.23 -1.60 0.92
C SER A 266 -19.73 -1.79 1.04
N LEU A 267 -20.15 -2.60 2.01
CA LEU A 267 -21.56 -2.69 2.37
C LEU A 267 -22.10 -1.31 2.81
N PRO A 268 -23.43 -1.09 2.77
CA PRO A 268 -24.03 0.15 3.21
C PRO A 268 -23.59 0.52 4.63
N ALA A 269 -23.20 1.77 4.83
CA ALA A 269 -22.96 2.31 6.16
C ALA A 269 -24.29 2.51 6.91
N GLY A 270 -24.27 2.32 8.22
CA GLY A 270 -25.42 2.57 9.08
C GLY A 270 -25.47 4.01 9.57
N GLU A 271 -26.16 4.25 10.68
CA GLU A 271 -26.35 5.60 11.24
C GLU A 271 -25.01 6.27 11.59
N CYS A 272 -24.03 5.46 12.02
CA CYS A 272 -22.68 5.93 12.27
C CYS A 272 -21.91 6.10 10.96
N ARG A 273 -21.57 7.35 10.65
CA ARG A 273 -20.70 7.67 9.51
C ARG A 273 -19.39 6.87 9.55
N LYS A 274 -19.10 6.15 8.47
CA LYS A 274 -17.88 5.37 8.27
C LYS A 274 -16.79 6.23 7.64
N TYR A 275 -15.57 6.10 8.16
CA TYR A 275 -14.37 6.72 7.63
C TYR A 275 -13.29 5.66 7.36
N ILE A 276 -12.70 5.71 6.16
CA ILE A 276 -11.57 4.85 5.78
C ILE A 276 -10.48 5.68 5.15
N ALA A 277 -9.22 5.35 5.43
CA ALA A 277 -8.06 5.83 4.71
C ALA A 277 -7.52 4.69 3.84
N ARG A 278 -7.40 4.92 2.54
CA ARG A 278 -6.74 3.99 1.63
C ARG A 278 -5.36 4.52 1.24
N SER A 279 -4.36 3.65 1.32
CA SER A 279 -3.06 3.79 0.67
C SER A 279 -2.72 2.47 -0.06
N ASP A 280 -1.57 2.44 -0.72
CA ASP A 280 -1.10 1.30 -1.50
C ASP A 280 0.32 0.93 -1.03
N VAL A 281 0.61 -0.36 -0.84
CA VAL A 281 1.96 -0.85 -0.53
C VAL A 281 2.80 -0.83 -1.79
N LEU A 282 3.95 -0.16 -1.71
CA LEU A 282 4.88 0.01 -2.82
C LEU A 282 5.96 -1.06 -2.78
N PHE A 283 6.29 -1.58 -3.95
CA PHE A 283 7.29 -2.61 -4.16
C PHE A 283 8.40 -2.11 -5.05
N SER A 284 9.64 -2.49 -4.72
CA SER A 284 10.82 -2.14 -5.51
C SER A 284 10.77 -2.77 -6.91
N PRO A 285 11.44 -2.16 -7.92
CA PRO A 285 11.53 -2.73 -9.27
C PRO A 285 12.10 -4.16 -9.30
N ALA A 286 13.06 -4.46 -8.42
CA ALA A 286 13.67 -5.79 -8.30
C ALA A 286 12.66 -6.88 -7.93
N HIS A 287 11.52 -6.51 -7.34
CA HIS A 287 10.44 -7.40 -6.94
C HIS A 287 9.21 -7.22 -7.82
N SER A 288 9.41 -6.81 -9.07
CA SER A 288 8.37 -6.77 -10.09
C SER A 288 7.62 -8.10 -10.16
N SER A 289 8.29 -9.22 -10.39
CA SER A 289 7.64 -10.53 -10.50
C SER A 289 6.67 -10.85 -9.35
N LEU A 290 7.03 -10.52 -8.10
CA LEU A 290 6.17 -10.68 -6.93
C LEU A 290 4.85 -9.88 -7.06
N CYS A 291 4.89 -8.65 -7.57
CA CYS A 291 3.66 -7.90 -7.84
C CYS A 291 2.81 -8.57 -8.93
N ASP A 292 3.44 -9.11 -9.98
CA ASP A 292 2.70 -9.80 -11.05
C ASP A 292 2.04 -11.07 -10.51
N ASP A 293 2.72 -11.79 -9.64
CA ASP A 293 2.21 -13.00 -8.98
C ASP A 293 1.05 -12.67 -8.03
N LEU A 294 1.18 -11.63 -7.21
CA LEU A 294 0.11 -11.12 -6.33
C LEU A 294 -1.14 -10.74 -7.13
N LEU A 295 -0.96 -10.07 -8.26
CA LEU A 295 -2.06 -9.68 -9.13
C LEU A 295 -2.72 -10.89 -9.80
N ARG A 296 -1.92 -11.86 -10.28
CA ARG A 296 -2.43 -13.10 -10.89
C ARG A 296 -3.20 -13.94 -9.89
N ALA A 297 -2.65 -14.16 -8.69
CA ALA A 297 -3.29 -14.94 -7.63
C ALA A 297 -4.65 -14.36 -7.25
N ALA A 298 -4.77 -13.03 -7.23
CA ALA A 298 -6.02 -12.33 -6.92
C ALA A 298 -7.08 -12.37 -8.05
N MET A 299 -6.73 -12.90 -9.23
CA MET A 299 -7.63 -13.00 -10.39
C MET A 299 -8.16 -14.42 -10.66
N LEU A 300 -7.67 -15.44 -9.94
CA LEU A 300 -8.08 -16.85 -10.03
C LEU A 300 -9.30 -17.18 -9.14
#